data_AF-A0A954KQI6-F1
#
_entry.id   AF-A0A954KQI6-F1
#
_cell.length_a   1.000
_cell.length_b   1.000
_cell.length_c   1.000
_cell.angle_alpha   90.00
_cell.angle_beta   90.00
_cell.angle_gamma   90.00
#
_symmetry.space_group_name_H-M   'P 1'
#
loop_
_entity.id
_entity.type
_entity.pdbx_description
1 polymer ?
#
loop_
_entity_poly.entity_id
_entity_poly.type
_entity_poly.pdbx_seq_one_letter_code
_entity_poly.pdbx_strand_id
1 'polypeptide(L)'
;TLIKTLEQFSDRLLARGIPHLCYHGDLERKHRRRVQREFMENPKSLVLATNAFGMGIDKEDIRFVLHADLPGSMEAYYQEIGRAGRDGLDADCLLLYEERDLATQMEFLRWSNPDADYYERVYDLIQHETEKLDAYGLDWLREELHGRKKHDFRLETVLSLLDRYNVITGDANRGTLRVCGELPPALRNEERLSAKLQRDQLKLLALVQYVQCEGDRKEYIHHYFGLPYPDSFGG
;
A
#
# COMPACT_ATOMS: atom_id res chain seq x y z
N THR A 1 -0.25 -10.39 -8.26
CA THR A 1 -0.68 -9.63 -7.07
C THR A 1 0.34 -9.88 -5.97
N LEU A 2 0.50 -8.95 -5.03
CA LEU A 2 1.42 -9.13 -3.89
C LEU A 2 1.09 -10.40 -3.09
N ILE A 3 -0.19 -10.74 -2.98
CA ILE A 3 -0.66 -11.95 -2.27
C ILE A 3 -0.14 -13.22 -2.96
N LYS A 4 -0.18 -13.30 -4.30
CA LYS A 4 0.36 -14.45 -5.03
C LYS A 4 1.86 -14.61 -4.81
N THR A 5 2.60 -13.50 -4.76
CA THR A 5 4.04 -13.52 -4.45
C THR A 5 4.27 -14.04 -3.01
N LEU A 6 3.48 -13.56 -2.05
CA LEU A 6 3.51 -14.02 -0.66
C LEU A 6 3.21 -15.52 -0.54
N GLU A 7 2.18 -16.02 -1.23
CA GLU A 7 1.84 -17.45 -1.29
C GLU A 7 2.98 -18.28 -1.89
N GLN A 8 3.65 -17.79 -2.94
CA GLN A 8 4.83 -18.46 -3.51
C GLN A 8 6.00 -18.53 -2.53
N PHE A 9 6.24 -17.47 -1.73
CA PHE A 9 7.22 -17.52 -0.66
C PHE A 9 6.81 -18.52 0.43
N SER A 10 5.53 -18.53 0.79
CA SER A 10 4.98 -19.48 1.76
C SER A 10 5.24 -20.93 1.33
N ASP A 11 4.88 -21.28 0.10
CA ASP A 11 5.11 -22.61 -0.47
C ASP A 11 6.60 -23.00 -0.44
N ARG A 12 7.50 -22.07 -0.77
CA ARG A 12 8.96 -22.30 -0.76
C ARG A 12 9.53 -22.51 0.64
N LEU A 13 8.96 -21.86 1.65
CA LEU A 13 9.36 -22.03 3.05
C LEU A 13 8.77 -23.33 3.63
N LEU A 14 7.52 -23.65 3.30
CA LEU A 14 6.88 -24.93 3.65
C LEU A 14 7.69 -26.11 3.09
N ALA A 15 8.10 -26.04 1.82
CA ALA A 15 8.93 -27.07 1.18
C ALA A 15 10.30 -27.26 1.86
N ARG A 16 10.78 -26.26 2.61
CA ARG A 16 12.02 -26.30 3.40
C ARG A 16 11.77 -26.64 4.88
N GLY A 17 10.53 -26.86 5.29
CA GLY A 17 10.17 -27.15 6.68
C GLY A 17 10.34 -25.96 7.62
N ILE A 18 10.28 -24.72 7.11
CA ILE A 18 10.43 -23.50 7.91
C ILE A 18 9.03 -23.04 8.38
N PRO A 19 8.72 -23.12 9.69
CA PRO A 19 7.45 -22.66 10.22
C PRO A 19 7.30 -21.16 10.07
N HIS A 20 6.15 -20.72 9.55
CA HIS A 20 5.85 -19.30 9.37
C HIS A 20 4.33 -19.06 9.33
N LEU A 21 3.96 -17.81 9.50
CA LEU A 21 2.61 -17.30 9.41
C LEU A 21 2.44 -16.50 8.11
N CYS A 22 1.21 -16.40 7.62
CA CYS A 22 0.86 -15.57 6.48
C CYS A 22 -0.20 -14.54 6.87
N TYR A 23 0.02 -13.29 6.49
CA TYR A 23 -0.92 -12.20 6.75
C TYR A 23 -1.13 -11.33 5.51
N HIS A 24 -2.36 -11.24 5.02
CA HIS A 24 -2.73 -10.33 3.92
C HIS A 24 -4.20 -9.89 4.01
N GLY A 25 -4.58 -8.94 3.16
CA GLY A 25 -5.92 -8.32 3.15
C GLY A 25 -7.06 -9.30 2.90
N ASP A 26 -6.84 -10.32 2.07
CA ASP A 26 -7.87 -11.30 1.68
C ASP A 26 -8.20 -12.32 2.79
N LEU A 27 -7.44 -12.34 3.89
CA LEU A 27 -7.73 -13.21 5.02
C LEU A 27 -8.96 -12.73 5.80
N GLU A 28 -9.83 -13.68 6.18
CA GLU A 28 -10.95 -13.41 7.06
C GLU A 28 -10.50 -12.72 8.35
N ARG A 29 -11.32 -11.80 8.87
CA ARG A 29 -11.00 -11.02 10.08
C ARG A 29 -10.62 -11.91 11.27
N LYS A 30 -11.31 -13.05 11.44
CA LYS A 30 -11.01 -14.02 12.50
C LYS A 30 -9.62 -14.64 12.34
N HIS A 31 -9.25 -14.97 11.10
CA HIS A 31 -7.93 -15.53 10.78
C HIS A 31 -6.83 -14.49 11.00
N ARG A 32 -7.00 -13.25 10.51
CA ARG A 32 -6.05 -12.14 10.72
C ARG A 32 -5.76 -11.92 12.21
N ARG A 33 -6.80 -11.90 13.05
CA ARG A 33 -6.65 -11.78 14.52
C ARG A 33 -5.87 -12.94 15.15
N ARG A 34 -6.06 -14.17 14.65
CA ARG A 34 -5.34 -15.33 15.16
C ARG A 34 -3.86 -15.24 14.81
N VAL A 35 -3.53 -14.98 13.54
CA VAL A 35 -2.15 -14.83 13.07
C VAL A 35 -1.43 -13.70 13.81
N GLN A 36 -2.08 -12.54 13.95
CA GLN A 36 -1.52 -11.43 14.70
C GLN A 36 -1.22 -11.83 16.15
N ARG A 37 -2.18 -12.44 16.85
CA ARG A 37 -1.96 -12.90 18.24
C ARG A 37 -0.80 -13.88 18.34
N GLU A 38 -0.74 -14.87 17.45
CA GLU A 38 0.33 -15.87 17.44
C GLU A 38 1.71 -15.24 17.21
N PHE A 39 1.80 -14.23 16.33
CA PHE A 39 3.02 -13.45 16.13
C PHE A 39 3.42 -12.63 17.37
N MET A 40 2.45 -12.06 18.08
CA MET A 40 2.71 -11.29 19.30
C MET A 40 3.24 -12.19 20.43
N GLU A 41 2.64 -13.36 20.61
CA GLU A 41 2.92 -14.30 21.70
C GLU A 41 4.21 -15.10 21.50
N ASN A 42 4.68 -15.27 20.26
CA ASN A 42 5.83 -16.11 19.94
C ASN A 42 7.06 -15.29 19.52
N PRO A 43 8.13 -15.21 20.34
CA PRO A 43 9.33 -14.43 20.00
C PRO A 43 10.14 -15.00 18.83
N LYS A 44 9.89 -16.24 18.39
CA LYS A 44 10.59 -16.89 17.27
C LYS A 44 9.74 -17.05 16.02
N SER A 45 8.56 -16.42 15.96
CA SER A 45 7.69 -16.54 14.80
C SER A 45 8.21 -15.73 13.60
N LEU A 46 8.19 -16.35 12.42
CA LEU A 46 8.31 -15.67 11.14
C LEU A 46 6.92 -15.37 10.60
N VAL A 47 6.69 -14.15 10.11
CA VAL A 47 5.45 -13.76 9.43
C VAL A 47 5.76 -13.21 8.04
N LEU A 48 5.14 -13.78 7.03
CA LEU A 48 5.07 -13.22 5.69
C LEU A 48 3.86 -12.31 5.62
N ALA A 49 4.04 -11.07 5.21
CA ALA A 49 2.99 -10.06 5.25
C ALA A 49 2.99 -9.13 4.04
N THR A 50 1.81 -8.68 3.62
CA THR A 50 1.68 -7.45 2.83
C THR A 50 1.53 -6.24 3.76
N ASN A 51 1.57 -5.02 3.20
CA ASN A 51 1.44 -3.76 3.96
C ASN A 51 0.20 -3.70 4.87
N ALA A 52 -0.81 -4.53 4.62
CA ALA A 52 -1.99 -4.70 5.47
C ALA A 52 -1.67 -5.11 6.93
N PHE A 53 -0.48 -5.66 7.20
CA PHE A 53 -0.05 -6.09 8.53
C PHE A 53 0.43 -4.93 9.41
N GLY A 54 0.95 -3.85 8.83
CA GLY A 54 1.61 -2.79 9.58
C GLY A 54 0.68 -1.97 10.51
N MET A 55 -0.62 -1.92 10.27
CA MET A 55 -1.51 -1.13 11.12
C MET A 55 -1.77 -1.84 12.46
N GLY A 56 -1.10 -1.42 13.53
CA GLY A 56 -1.42 -1.82 14.91
C GLY A 56 -0.59 -2.97 15.49
N ILE A 57 0.58 -3.27 14.94
CA ILE A 57 1.56 -4.16 15.57
C ILE A 57 2.50 -3.34 16.42
N ASP A 58 2.54 -3.69 17.70
CA ASP A 58 3.40 -3.10 18.70
C ASP A 58 4.16 -4.20 19.44
N LYS A 59 5.04 -4.88 18.70
CA LYS A 59 5.92 -5.94 19.21
C LYS A 59 7.33 -5.35 19.29
N GLU A 60 7.86 -5.21 20.49
CA GLU A 60 9.11 -4.48 20.70
C GLU A 60 10.35 -5.25 20.23
N ASP A 61 10.25 -6.58 20.22
CA ASP A 61 11.34 -7.53 20.02
C ASP A 61 11.45 -8.06 18.56
N ILE A 62 11.03 -7.27 17.57
CA ILE A 62 11.22 -7.64 16.16
C ILE A 62 12.71 -7.49 15.81
N ARG A 63 13.37 -8.62 15.53
CA ARG A 63 14.81 -8.70 15.21
C ARG A 63 15.16 -8.54 13.74
N PHE A 64 14.19 -8.77 12.86
CA PHE A 64 14.43 -8.78 11.43
C PHE A 64 13.22 -8.27 10.66
N VAL A 65 13.46 -7.34 9.73
CA VAL A 65 12.47 -6.88 8.75
C VAL A 65 13.09 -7.04 7.37
N LEU A 66 12.44 -7.83 6.51
CA LEU A 66 12.85 -8.04 5.12
C LEU A 66 11.74 -7.56 4.18
N HIS A 67 12.12 -6.66 3.28
CA HIS A 67 11.28 -6.24 2.17
C HIS A 67 11.69 -7.06 0.94
N ALA A 68 10.79 -7.96 0.53
CA ALA A 68 10.97 -8.79 -0.67
C ALA A 68 10.56 -8.05 -1.95
N ASP A 69 9.74 -7.02 -1.81
CA ASP A 69 9.31 -6.11 -2.87
C ASP A 69 9.64 -4.67 -2.42
N LEU A 70 9.94 -3.78 -3.38
CA LEU A 70 10.20 -2.37 -3.11
C LEU A 70 8.99 -1.69 -2.45
N PRO A 71 9.14 -0.99 -1.29
CA PRO A 71 8.08 -0.17 -0.73
C PRO A 71 7.63 0.97 -1.64
N GLY A 72 6.41 1.49 -1.42
CA GLY A 72 5.85 2.54 -2.28
C GLY A 72 6.46 3.93 -2.10
N SER A 73 7.21 4.15 -1.02
CA SER A 73 7.88 5.41 -0.74
C SER A 73 8.97 5.27 0.32
N MET A 74 9.85 6.27 0.41
CA MET A 74 10.88 6.33 1.46
C MET A 74 10.26 6.37 2.87
N GLU A 75 9.13 7.05 3.04
CA GLU A 75 8.39 7.08 4.31
C GLU A 75 7.76 5.74 4.67
N ALA A 76 7.20 5.03 3.69
CA ALA A 76 6.66 3.69 3.92
C ALA A 76 7.77 2.76 4.42
N TYR A 77 8.91 2.73 3.71
CA TYR A 77 10.08 1.97 4.10
C TYR A 77 10.55 2.33 5.52
N TYR A 78 10.72 3.63 5.81
CA TYR A 78 11.16 4.09 7.14
C TYR A 78 10.19 3.68 8.26
N GLN A 79 8.89 3.81 8.03
CA GLN A 79 7.86 3.38 8.99
C GLN A 79 7.89 1.86 9.22
N GLU A 80 8.10 1.08 8.15
CA GLU A 80 8.11 -0.37 8.18
C GLU A 80 9.34 -0.91 8.93
N ILE A 81 10.54 -0.38 8.65
CA ILE A 81 11.77 -0.75 9.38
C ILE A 81 11.75 -0.26 10.84
N GLY A 82 11.07 0.84 11.15
CA GLY A 82 10.92 1.38 12.52
C GLY A 82 10.11 0.50 13.49
N ARG A 83 9.70 -0.70 13.05
CA ARG A 83 9.11 -1.75 13.89
C ARG A 83 10.17 -2.65 14.52
N ALA A 84 11.34 -2.74 13.89
CA ALA A 84 12.45 -3.54 14.38
C ALA A 84 13.13 -2.86 15.57
N GLY A 85 13.67 -3.62 16.51
CA GLY A 85 14.60 -3.08 17.52
C GLY A 85 13.99 -2.07 18.50
N ARG A 86 12.69 -2.08 18.77
CA ARG A 86 12.07 -1.08 19.67
C ARG A 86 12.44 -1.26 21.14
N ASP A 87 12.84 -2.46 21.53
CA ASP A 87 13.47 -2.76 22.82
C ASP A 87 14.92 -2.21 22.94
N GLY A 88 15.44 -1.57 21.88
CA GLY A 88 16.78 -0.99 21.84
C GLY A 88 17.89 -2.00 21.54
N LEU A 89 17.55 -3.27 21.31
CA LEU A 89 18.51 -4.29 20.90
C LEU A 89 18.70 -4.30 19.38
N ASP A 90 19.83 -4.84 18.94
CA ASP A 90 20.16 -4.93 17.53
C ASP A 90 19.06 -5.62 16.72
N ALA A 91 18.79 -5.05 15.55
CA ALA A 91 17.86 -5.60 14.59
C ALA A 91 18.31 -5.27 13.16
N ASP A 92 18.07 -6.21 12.26
CA ASP A 92 18.49 -6.12 10.87
C ASP A 92 17.31 -5.76 9.97
N CYS A 93 17.53 -4.80 9.08
CA CYS A 93 16.55 -4.39 8.08
C CYS A 93 17.17 -4.58 6.68
N LEU A 94 16.56 -5.45 5.87
CA LEU A 94 17.02 -5.77 4.52
C LEU A 94 15.96 -5.41 3.50
N LEU A 95 16.38 -4.77 2.41
CA LEU A 95 15.57 -4.51 1.22
C LEU A 95 16.19 -5.26 0.04
N LEU A 96 15.46 -6.21 -0.51
CA LEU A 96 15.81 -6.86 -1.77
C LEU A 96 15.24 -6.00 -2.90
N TYR A 97 16.12 -5.44 -3.74
CA TYR A 97 15.71 -4.58 -4.84
C TYR A 97 15.83 -5.31 -6.18
N GLU A 98 14.74 -5.31 -6.95
CA GLU A 98 14.78 -5.61 -8.37
C GLU A 98 14.12 -4.48 -9.19
N GLU A 99 14.68 -4.18 -10.36
CA GLU A 99 14.16 -3.11 -11.23
C GLU A 99 12.70 -3.33 -11.65
N ARG A 100 12.28 -4.60 -11.78
CA ARG A 100 10.88 -4.95 -12.08
C ARG A 100 9.89 -4.49 -11.00
N ASP A 101 10.34 -4.32 -9.76
CA ASP A 101 9.49 -3.90 -8.66
C ASP A 101 9.11 -2.43 -8.81
N LEU A 102 9.96 -1.63 -9.46
CA LEU A 102 9.68 -0.24 -9.78
C LEU A 102 8.46 -0.11 -10.70
N ALA A 103 8.34 -0.98 -11.71
CA ALA A 103 7.17 -0.99 -12.60
C ALA A 103 5.87 -1.25 -11.82
N THR A 104 5.91 -2.19 -10.87
CA THR A 104 4.78 -2.49 -9.99
C THR A 104 4.43 -1.28 -9.11
N GLN A 105 5.42 -0.61 -8.52
CA GLN A 105 5.19 0.59 -7.71
C GLN A 105 4.67 1.77 -8.54
N MET A 106 5.11 1.92 -9.79
CA MET A 106 4.57 2.93 -10.72
C MET A 106 3.09 2.68 -11.04
N GLU A 107 2.67 1.41 -11.18
CA GLU A 107 1.25 1.08 -11.34
C GLU A 107 0.43 1.44 -10.09
N PHE A 108 0.91 1.09 -8.89
CA PHE A 108 0.25 1.42 -7.63
C PHE A 108 0.13 2.92 -7.41
N LEU A 109 1.18 3.66 -7.76
CA LEU A 109 1.23 5.11 -7.69
C LEU A 109 0.19 5.74 -8.63
N ARG A 110 0.04 5.22 -9.86
CA ARG A 110 -1.00 5.65 -10.80
C ARG A 110 -2.41 5.31 -10.26
N TRP A 111 -2.59 4.14 -9.65
CA TRP A 111 -3.90 3.79 -9.07
C TRP A 111 -4.31 4.70 -7.92
N SER A 112 -3.33 5.10 -7.11
CA SER A 112 -3.52 5.99 -5.95
C SER A 112 -3.63 7.48 -6.31
N ASN A 113 -3.41 7.83 -7.57
CA ASN A 113 -3.47 9.20 -8.10
C ASN A 113 -4.30 9.28 -9.39
N PRO A 114 -5.63 9.03 -9.34
CA PRO A 114 -6.50 9.34 -10.47
C PRO A 114 -6.50 10.84 -10.79
N ASP A 115 -6.61 11.18 -12.07
CA ASP A 115 -6.78 12.56 -12.58
C ASP A 115 -8.22 13.06 -12.43
N ALA A 116 -8.44 14.37 -12.64
CA ALA A 116 -9.76 14.98 -12.47
C ALA A 116 -10.80 14.35 -13.40
N ASP A 117 -10.44 14.13 -14.67
CA ASP A 117 -11.28 13.49 -15.68
C ASP A 117 -11.77 12.10 -15.21
N TYR A 118 -10.91 11.33 -14.56
CA TYR A 118 -11.27 10.01 -14.04
C TYR A 118 -12.28 10.11 -12.88
N TYR A 119 -12.13 11.07 -11.97
CA TYR A 119 -13.14 11.32 -10.91
C TYR A 119 -14.49 11.71 -11.52
N GLU A 120 -14.48 12.63 -12.49
CA GLU A 120 -15.70 13.12 -13.14
C GLU A 120 -16.43 11.99 -13.88
N ARG A 121 -15.73 11.19 -14.68
CA ARG A 121 -16.34 10.04 -15.37
C ARG A 121 -16.97 9.04 -14.41
N VAL A 122 -16.29 8.69 -13.29
CA VAL A 122 -16.86 7.77 -12.30
C VAL A 122 -18.13 8.35 -11.68
N TYR A 123 -18.07 9.64 -11.30
CA TYR A 123 -19.20 10.35 -10.72
C TYR A 123 -20.40 10.39 -11.68
N ASP A 124 -20.16 10.74 -12.95
CA ASP A 124 -21.19 10.83 -13.97
C ASP A 124 -21.85 9.48 -14.26
N LEU A 125 -21.07 8.40 -14.33
CA LEU A 125 -21.60 7.04 -14.53
C LEU A 125 -22.48 6.61 -13.36
N ILE A 126 -22.05 6.84 -12.10
CA ILE A 126 -22.87 6.49 -10.93
C ILE A 126 -24.15 7.34 -10.89
N GLN A 127 -24.07 8.62 -11.30
CA GLN A 127 -25.22 9.53 -11.28
C GLN A 127 -26.26 9.18 -12.35
N HIS A 128 -25.84 8.86 -13.58
CA HIS A 128 -26.74 8.76 -14.71
C HIS A 128 -27.07 7.33 -15.14
N GLU A 129 -26.25 6.33 -14.80
CA GLU A 129 -26.39 4.94 -15.27
C GLU A 129 -26.83 3.98 -14.16
N THR A 130 -27.73 4.45 -13.29
CA THR A 130 -28.19 3.70 -12.11
C THR A 130 -28.81 2.35 -12.44
N GLU A 131 -29.61 2.23 -13.50
CA GLU A 131 -30.23 0.96 -13.91
C GLU A 131 -29.19 -0.11 -14.28
N LYS A 132 -28.13 0.29 -15.01
CA LYS A 132 -27.04 -0.63 -15.38
C LYS A 132 -26.21 -1.02 -14.15
N LEU A 133 -25.95 -0.06 -13.27
CA LEU A 133 -25.22 -0.29 -12.03
C LEU A 133 -25.99 -1.23 -11.09
N ASP A 134 -27.31 -1.13 -11.05
CA ASP A 134 -28.15 -2.05 -10.27
C ASP A 134 -28.14 -3.47 -10.85
N ALA A 135 -28.18 -3.58 -12.18
CA ALA A 135 -28.24 -4.86 -12.87
C ALA A 135 -26.91 -5.62 -12.86
N TYR A 136 -25.79 -4.91 -13.05
CA TYR A 136 -24.48 -5.53 -13.29
C TYR A 136 -23.42 -5.19 -12.22
N GLY A 137 -23.70 -4.25 -11.33
CA GLY A 137 -22.80 -3.87 -10.24
C GLY A 137 -21.49 -3.21 -10.70
N LEU A 138 -20.47 -3.31 -9.85
CA LEU A 138 -19.15 -2.70 -10.08
C LEU A 138 -18.41 -3.26 -11.30
N ASP A 139 -18.69 -4.49 -11.71
CA ASP A 139 -17.99 -5.10 -12.84
C ASP A 139 -18.32 -4.37 -14.15
N TRP A 140 -19.58 -3.95 -14.33
CA TRP A 140 -19.94 -3.08 -15.46
C TRP A 140 -19.23 -1.73 -15.40
N LEU A 141 -19.16 -1.10 -14.22
CA LEU A 141 -18.46 0.18 -14.06
C LEU A 141 -16.96 0.07 -14.39
N ARG A 142 -16.32 -1.05 -14.01
CA ARG A 142 -14.92 -1.34 -14.38
C ARG A 142 -14.75 -1.49 -15.88
N GLU A 143 -15.63 -2.24 -16.53
CA GLU A 143 -15.59 -2.46 -17.98
C GLU A 143 -15.73 -1.15 -18.76
N GLU A 144 -16.63 -0.27 -18.34
CA GLU A 144 -16.86 1.04 -18.98
C GLU A 144 -15.65 1.97 -18.83
N LEU A 145 -14.98 1.96 -17.67
CA LEU A 145 -13.88 2.89 -17.37
C LEU A 145 -12.52 2.49 -17.95
N HIS A 146 -12.24 1.18 -18.06
CA HIS A 146 -10.89 0.70 -18.40
C HIS A 146 -10.84 -0.37 -19.49
N GLY A 147 -11.99 -0.78 -20.03
CA GLY A 147 -12.06 -1.98 -20.87
C GLY A 147 -11.53 -3.22 -20.12
N ARG A 148 -10.86 -4.13 -20.84
CA ARG A 148 -10.41 -5.43 -20.30
C ARG A 148 -9.11 -5.40 -19.47
N LYS A 149 -8.69 -4.26 -18.92
CA LYS A 149 -7.52 -4.24 -18.02
C LYS A 149 -7.89 -4.83 -16.67
N LYS A 150 -7.53 -6.11 -16.48
CA LYS A 150 -7.93 -6.94 -15.33
C LYS A 150 -7.43 -6.44 -13.95
N HIS A 151 -6.51 -5.45 -13.92
CA HIS A 151 -5.83 -4.97 -12.72
C HIS A 151 -5.64 -3.44 -12.76
N ASP A 152 -6.72 -2.64 -12.78
CA ASP A 152 -6.65 -1.19 -12.59
C ASP A 152 -7.50 -0.82 -11.35
N PHE A 153 -6.84 -0.42 -10.26
CA PHE A 153 -7.49 -0.15 -8.97
C PHE A 153 -7.83 1.33 -8.75
N ARG A 154 -7.84 2.15 -9.82
CA ARG A 154 -8.25 3.56 -9.72
C ARG A 154 -9.71 3.68 -9.29
N LEU A 155 -10.59 2.78 -9.74
CA LEU A 155 -12.01 2.83 -9.37
C LEU A 155 -12.19 2.70 -7.86
N GLU A 156 -11.52 1.74 -7.23
CA GLU A 156 -11.57 1.50 -5.79
C GLU A 156 -11.04 2.71 -5.02
N THR A 157 -9.98 3.34 -5.51
CA THR A 157 -9.44 4.59 -4.93
C THR A 157 -10.46 5.72 -5.02
N VAL A 158 -11.09 5.90 -6.17
CA VAL A 158 -12.14 6.91 -6.35
C VAL A 158 -13.33 6.64 -5.44
N LEU A 159 -13.89 5.43 -5.45
CA LEU A 159 -15.04 5.06 -4.63
C LEU A 159 -14.75 5.30 -3.13
N SER A 160 -13.57 4.93 -2.65
CA SER A 160 -13.14 5.18 -1.27
C SER A 160 -13.10 6.67 -0.92
N LEU A 161 -12.67 7.53 -1.85
CA LEU A 161 -12.65 8.97 -1.64
C LEU A 161 -14.06 9.58 -1.73
N LEU A 162 -14.86 9.17 -2.71
CA LEU A 162 -16.25 9.62 -2.84
C LEU A 162 -17.08 9.28 -1.60
N ASP A 163 -16.93 8.07 -1.06
CA ASP A 163 -17.57 7.65 0.20
C ASP A 163 -17.09 8.52 1.37
N ARG A 164 -15.78 8.74 1.51
CA ARG A 164 -15.20 9.62 2.55
C ARG A 164 -15.72 11.05 2.49
N TYR A 165 -15.97 11.58 1.30
CA TYR A 165 -16.53 12.92 1.08
C TYR A 165 -18.07 12.94 1.12
N ASN A 166 -18.73 11.81 1.42
CA ASN A 166 -20.20 11.63 1.40
C ASN A 166 -20.83 11.98 0.04
N VAL A 167 -20.10 11.75 -1.05
CA VAL A 167 -20.58 11.95 -2.42
C VAL A 167 -21.45 10.80 -2.88
N ILE A 168 -21.16 9.58 -2.40
CA ILE A 168 -21.89 8.36 -2.72
C ILE A 168 -22.44 7.69 -1.45
N THR A 169 -23.46 6.86 -1.63
CA THR A 169 -24.08 6.03 -0.60
C THR A 169 -24.50 4.68 -1.17
N GLY A 170 -24.86 3.74 -0.30
CA GLY A 170 -25.31 2.39 -0.67
C GLY A 170 -24.17 1.37 -0.73
N ASP A 171 -24.49 0.18 -1.24
CA ASP A 171 -23.56 -0.94 -1.36
C ASP A 171 -23.40 -1.28 -2.84
N ALA A 172 -22.19 -1.02 -3.34
CA ALA A 172 -21.84 -1.26 -4.73
C ALA A 172 -21.87 -2.76 -5.11
N ASN A 173 -21.70 -3.67 -4.15
CA ASN A 173 -21.81 -5.11 -4.39
C ASN A 173 -23.27 -5.59 -4.38
N ARG A 174 -24.21 -4.79 -3.87
CA ARG A 174 -25.64 -5.08 -3.87
C ARG A 174 -26.40 -4.29 -4.93
N GLY A 175 -25.70 -3.56 -5.80
CA GLY A 175 -26.32 -2.73 -6.83
C GLY A 175 -27.20 -1.63 -6.22
N THR A 176 -26.78 -1.01 -5.12
CA THR A 176 -27.54 0.10 -4.51
C THR A 176 -26.74 1.40 -4.43
N LEU A 177 -25.62 1.46 -5.15
CA LEU A 177 -24.73 2.63 -5.13
C LEU A 177 -25.39 3.83 -5.81
N ARG A 178 -25.41 4.98 -5.15
CA ARG A 178 -26.02 6.21 -5.63
C ARG A 178 -25.17 7.42 -5.29
N VAL A 179 -25.26 8.47 -6.10
CA VAL A 179 -24.75 9.79 -5.75
C VAL A 179 -25.72 10.47 -4.78
N CYS A 180 -25.19 10.99 -3.67
CA CYS A 180 -25.93 11.73 -2.65
C CYS A 180 -25.33 13.11 -2.31
N GLY A 181 -24.17 13.45 -2.91
CA GLY A 181 -23.50 14.73 -2.72
C GLY A 181 -22.80 15.19 -3.99
N GLU A 182 -22.29 16.43 -3.97
CA GLU A 182 -21.54 16.98 -5.10
C GLU A 182 -20.09 16.54 -5.09
N LEU A 183 -19.48 16.40 -6.28
CA LEU A 183 -18.05 16.11 -6.39
C LEU A 183 -17.22 17.30 -5.84
N PRO A 184 -16.38 17.11 -4.81
CA PRO A 184 -15.63 18.19 -4.18
C PRO A 184 -14.69 18.90 -5.17
N PRO A 185 -14.54 20.24 -5.08
CA PRO A 185 -13.62 20.99 -5.94
C PRO A 185 -12.16 20.47 -5.88
N ALA A 186 -11.75 19.91 -4.74
CA ALA A 186 -10.42 19.34 -4.59
C ALA A 186 -10.16 18.09 -5.46
N LEU A 187 -11.22 17.36 -5.85
CA LEU A 187 -11.13 16.19 -6.73
C LEU A 187 -11.30 16.56 -8.22
N ARG A 188 -11.70 17.80 -8.52
CA ARG A 188 -11.77 18.38 -9.88
C ARG A 188 -10.55 19.24 -10.23
N ASN A 189 -9.70 19.55 -9.25
CA ASN A 189 -8.57 20.45 -9.43
C ASN A 189 -7.36 19.67 -9.96
N GLU A 190 -7.16 19.73 -11.27
CA GLU A 190 -6.07 19.02 -11.96
C GLU A 190 -4.67 19.46 -11.48
N GLU A 191 -4.46 20.75 -11.23
CA GLU A 191 -3.18 21.26 -10.72
C GLU A 191 -2.83 20.63 -9.36
N ARG A 192 -3.82 20.54 -8.47
CA ARG A 192 -3.67 19.92 -7.15
C ARG A 192 -3.38 18.42 -7.26
N LEU A 193 -4.10 17.71 -8.12
CA LEU A 193 -3.93 16.26 -8.32
C LEU A 193 -2.57 15.95 -8.95
N SER A 194 -2.16 16.72 -9.96
CA SER A 194 -0.84 16.63 -10.58
C SER A 194 0.28 16.95 -9.58
N ALA A 195 0.13 17.98 -8.75
CA ALA A 195 1.08 18.28 -7.68
C ALA A 195 1.16 17.16 -6.63
N LYS A 196 0.04 16.46 -6.33
CA LYS A 196 0.05 15.28 -5.46
C LYS A 196 0.81 14.13 -6.11
N LEU A 197 0.53 13.84 -7.38
CA LEU A 197 1.21 12.81 -8.15
C LEU A 197 2.73 13.05 -8.17
N GLN A 198 3.16 14.28 -8.46
CA GLN A 198 4.58 14.66 -8.44
C GLN A 198 5.22 14.44 -7.07
N ARG A 199 4.55 14.84 -5.97
CA ARG A 199 5.05 14.58 -4.62
C ARG A 199 5.20 13.08 -4.36
N ASP A 200 4.21 12.26 -4.72
CA ASP A 200 4.28 10.81 -4.51
C ASP A 200 5.40 10.18 -5.36
N GLN A 201 5.63 10.66 -6.58
CA GLN A 201 6.74 10.22 -7.44
C GLN A 201 8.11 10.57 -6.84
N LEU A 202 8.27 11.77 -6.28
CA LEU A 202 9.51 12.18 -5.63
C LEU A 202 9.82 11.31 -4.41
N LYS A 203 8.81 10.88 -3.66
CA LYS A 203 9.01 9.99 -2.50
C LYS A 203 9.43 8.57 -2.91
N LEU A 204 8.90 8.06 -4.03
CA LEU A 204 9.35 6.78 -4.60
C LEU A 204 10.78 6.91 -5.16
N LEU A 205 11.08 8.01 -5.85
CA LEU A 205 12.42 8.29 -6.35
C LEU A 205 13.45 8.35 -5.22
N ALA A 206 13.12 8.96 -4.09
CA ALA A 206 14.00 9.00 -2.92
C ALA A 206 14.32 7.59 -2.40
N LEU A 207 13.37 6.66 -2.42
CA LEU A 207 13.64 5.27 -2.05
C LEU A 207 14.57 4.57 -3.05
N VAL A 208 14.40 4.83 -4.35
CA VAL A 208 15.32 4.28 -5.37
C VAL A 208 16.73 4.83 -5.20
N GLN A 209 16.85 6.13 -4.92
CA GLN A 209 18.13 6.77 -4.61
C GLN A 209 18.76 6.21 -3.32
N TYR A 210 17.95 5.91 -2.29
CA TYR A 210 18.40 5.23 -1.08
C TYR A 210 19.00 3.85 -1.38
N VAL A 211 18.37 3.06 -2.26
CA VAL A 211 18.89 1.76 -2.68
C VAL A 211 20.25 1.89 -3.36
N GLN A 212 20.41 2.92 -4.21
CA GLN A 212 21.63 3.23 -4.94
C GLN A 212 22.69 3.96 -4.09
N CYS A 213 22.42 4.25 -2.82
CA CYS A 213 23.34 4.94 -1.95
C CYS A 213 24.61 4.09 -1.71
N GLU A 214 25.77 4.64 -2.08
CA GLU A 214 27.09 4.04 -1.84
C GLU A 214 27.66 4.42 -0.45
N GLY A 215 27.06 5.42 0.21
CA GLY A 215 27.48 5.94 1.51
C GLY A 215 26.70 5.37 2.69
N ASP A 216 26.70 6.09 3.82
CA ASP A 216 25.94 5.68 5.00
C ASP A 216 24.42 5.86 4.75
N ARG A 217 23.71 4.74 4.68
CA ARG A 217 22.26 4.70 4.51
C ARG A 217 21.50 5.39 5.65
N LYS A 218 22.05 5.42 6.87
CA LYS A 218 21.45 6.16 7.99
C LYS A 218 21.56 7.66 7.75
N GLU A 219 22.70 8.14 7.27
CA GLU A 219 22.88 9.54 6.92
C GLU A 219 21.87 9.97 5.83
N TYR A 220 21.68 9.14 4.80
CA TYR A 220 20.67 9.39 3.76
C TYR A 220 19.25 9.55 4.36
N ILE A 221 18.85 8.63 5.24
CA ILE A 221 17.55 8.67 5.93
C ILE A 221 17.42 9.99 6.72
N HIS A 222 18.43 10.33 7.52
CA HIS A 222 18.39 11.53 8.35
C HIS A 222 18.29 12.79 7.50
N HIS A 223 19.06 12.90 6.41
CA HIS A 223 18.98 14.01 5.48
C HIS A 223 17.59 14.13 4.84
N TYR A 224 17.02 13.01 4.35
CA TYR A 224 15.69 12.99 3.74
C TYR A 224 14.59 13.52 4.68
N PHE A 225 14.64 13.13 5.96
CA PHE A 225 13.65 13.55 6.96
C PHE A 225 14.00 14.86 7.67
N GLY A 226 15.14 15.49 7.36
CA GLY A 226 15.62 16.68 8.07
C GLY A 226 15.92 16.42 9.55
N LEU A 227 16.32 15.19 9.89
CA LEU A 227 16.69 14.79 11.26
C LEU A 227 18.16 15.08 11.53
N PRO A 228 18.56 15.45 12.76
CA PRO A 228 19.96 15.60 13.11
C PRO A 228 20.67 14.25 12.95
N TYR A 229 21.76 14.21 12.19
CA TYR A 229 22.62 13.03 12.10
C TYR A 229 23.65 13.10 13.23
N PRO A 230 23.70 12.12 14.16
CA PRO A 230 24.73 12.13 15.18
C PRO A 230 26.08 12.00 14.48
N ASP A 231 26.97 12.97 14.70
CA ASP A 231 28.35 12.91 14.22
C ASP A 231 28.89 11.52 14.56
N SER A 232 29.35 10.80 13.54
CA SER A 232 30.04 9.52 13.67
C SER A 232 30.92 9.59 14.91
N PHE A 233 30.68 8.70 15.89
CA PHE A 233 31.49 8.59 17.11
C PHE A 233 32.95 8.84 16.74
N GLY A 234 33.51 9.94 17.26
CA GLY A 234 34.93 10.23 17.15
C GLY A 234 35.73 8.98 17.53
N GLY A 235 36.79 8.73 16.77
CA GLY A 235 37.60 7.51 16.83
C GLY A 235 38.31 7.23 18.15
#